data_AF-A0A330BFP5-F1
#
_entry.id   AF-A0A330BFP5-F1
#
_cell.length_a   1.000
_cell.length_b   1.000
_cell.length_c   1.000
_cell.angle_alpha   90.00
_cell.angle_beta   90.00
_cell.angle_gamma   90.00
#
_symmetry.space_group_name_H-M   'P 1'
#
loop_
_entity.id
_entity.type
_entity.pdbx_description
1 polymer ?
#
loop_
_entity_poly.entity_id
_entity_poly.type
_entity_poly.pdbx_seq_one_letter_code
_entity_poly.pdbx_strand_id
1 'polypeptide(L)'
;MSNDRGSSSGENQKTEQCIQEFQVTNQFKKMMKESLEEQKKVIDKRVKTLTHWSDEAEDEFRRIFGVPSEKIITIKFKLNGEVTKETKSARAVIQEAVDRMKFICDKLSADKGECKEVTFIDKYLDSNDNYYDKDVTKWKCGNFVNSTDNDAYTANVTPDHIIGVSPDKYVDVVTIRIGQRFVCKPMTGKDSKVSSLCHELTHLVRYGPKGMYGGMQSEDMPVDKELQNAKEYDIFADKLIKNKDMTLFENAYNIERYFEID
;
A
#
# COMPACT_ATOMS: atom_id res chain seq x y z
N MET A 1 18.62 -45.54 -33.27
CA MET A 1 19.16 -44.18 -33.54
C MET A 1 18.15 -43.43 -34.36
N SER A 2 17.91 -42.17 -33.96
CA SER A 2 17.15 -41.12 -34.66
C SER A 2 15.63 -41.23 -34.60
N ASN A 3 14.86 -40.19 -34.27
CA ASN A 3 15.06 -38.93 -33.54
C ASN A 3 13.64 -38.34 -33.46
N ASP A 4 12.95 -38.49 -32.34
CA ASP A 4 11.69 -37.79 -32.10
C ASP A 4 11.98 -36.30 -31.86
N ARG A 5 11.70 -35.47 -32.87
CA ARG A 5 11.67 -34.02 -32.72
C ARG A 5 10.34 -33.63 -32.09
N GLY A 6 10.30 -33.68 -30.77
CA GLY A 6 9.28 -32.99 -29.98
C GLY A 6 9.39 -31.49 -30.21
N SER A 7 8.45 -30.93 -30.97
CA SER A 7 8.29 -29.49 -31.13
C SER A 7 7.70 -28.93 -29.83
N SER A 8 8.51 -28.37 -28.94
CA SER A 8 8.01 -27.59 -27.81
C SER A 8 7.56 -26.22 -28.32
N SER A 9 6.29 -26.09 -28.64
CA SER A 9 5.64 -24.79 -28.74
C SER A 9 5.57 -24.19 -27.34
N GLY A 10 6.48 -23.24 -27.07
CA GLY A 10 6.44 -22.45 -25.85
C GLY A 10 5.13 -21.67 -25.78
N GLU A 11 4.31 -22.00 -24.80
CA GLU A 11 3.19 -21.14 -24.41
C GLU A 11 3.77 -19.86 -23.80
N ASN A 12 3.77 -18.78 -24.59
CA ASN A 12 3.83 -17.45 -24.03
C ASN A 12 2.60 -17.29 -23.13
N GLN A 13 2.80 -17.38 -21.81
CA GLN A 13 1.83 -16.90 -20.83
C GLN A 13 1.67 -15.39 -21.05
N LYS A 14 0.69 -15.01 -21.88
CA LYS A 14 0.10 -13.68 -21.81
C LYS A 14 -0.47 -13.54 -20.40
N THR A 15 0.08 -12.63 -19.61
CA THR A 15 -0.54 -12.14 -18.39
C THR A 15 -1.99 -11.83 -18.68
N GLU A 16 -2.92 -12.58 -18.08
CA GLU A 16 -4.35 -12.27 -18.16
C GLU A 16 -4.55 -10.85 -17.61
N GLN A 17 -4.76 -9.89 -18.50
CA GLN A 17 -5.24 -8.57 -18.09
C GLN A 17 -6.57 -8.78 -17.39
N CYS A 18 -6.66 -8.35 -16.13
CA CYS A 18 -7.93 -8.40 -15.43
C CYS A 18 -8.87 -7.32 -15.97
N ILE A 19 -9.67 -7.70 -16.97
CA ILE A 19 -10.68 -6.82 -17.57
C ILE A 19 -12.01 -7.12 -16.86
N GLN A 20 -12.22 -6.55 -15.67
CA GLN A 20 -13.56 -6.42 -15.10
C GLN A 20 -14.24 -5.14 -15.62
N GLU A 21 -15.57 -5.15 -15.70
CA GLU A 21 -16.34 -3.95 -16.02
C GLU A 21 -16.08 -2.84 -15.00
N PHE A 22 -16.01 -1.60 -15.48
CA PHE A 22 -15.89 -0.40 -14.64
C PHE A 22 -16.93 -0.41 -13.52
N GLN A 23 -16.49 -0.26 -12.27
CA GLN A 23 -17.40 -0.29 -11.12
C GLN A 23 -18.26 0.97 -11.13
N VAL A 24 -19.55 0.85 -11.43
CA VAL A 24 -20.49 1.98 -11.33
C VAL A 24 -20.52 2.45 -9.86
N THR A 25 -20.70 3.75 -9.62
CA THR A 25 -20.53 4.41 -8.31
C THR A 25 -21.11 3.66 -7.10
N ASN A 26 -22.29 3.03 -7.23
CA ASN A 26 -22.88 2.26 -6.13
C ASN A 26 -22.13 0.94 -5.83
N GLN A 27 -21.68 0.22 -6.86
CA GLN A 27 -20.86 -0.98 -6.68
C GLN A 27 -19.48 -0.61 -6.12
N PHE A 28 -18.91 0.50 -6.60
CA PHE A 28 -17.66 1.05 -6.06
C PHE A 28 -17.79 1.38 -4.57
N LYS A 29 -18.84 2.11 -4.17
CA LYS A 29 -19.12 2.39 -2.74
C LYS A 29 -19.19 1.13 -1.90
N LYS A 30 -19.90 0.11 -2.40
CA LYS A 30 -20.05 -1.17 -1.70
C LYS A 30 -18.70 -1.87 -1.52
N MET A 31 -17.92 -2.00 -2.59
CA MET A 31 -16.58 -2.58 -2.56
C MET A 31 -15.69 -1.85 -1.55
N MET A 32 -15.66 -0.51 -1.60
CA MET A 32 -14.80 0.27 -0.71
C MET A 32 -15.25 0.25 0.73
N LYS A 33 -16.56 0.13 1.01
CA LYS A 33 -17.06 -0.06 2.37
C LYS A 33 -16.59 -1.39 2.94
N GLU A 34 -16.77 -2.48 2.19
CA GLU A 34 -16.35 -3.82 2.60
C GLU A 34 -14.82 -3.88 2.80
N SER A 35 -14.04 -3.34 1.85
CA SER A 35 -12.58 -3.31 1.97
C SER A 35 -12.07 -2.46 3.12
N LEU A 36 -12.69 -1.31 3.40
CA LEU A 36 -12.31 -0.48 4.55
C LEU A 36 -12.68 -1.14 5.88
N GLU A 37 -13.83 -1.82 5.97
CA GLU A 37 -14.22 -2.58 7.17
C GLU A 37 -13.23 -3.73 7.45
N GLU A 38 -12.80 -4.46 6.43
CA GLU A 38 -11.78 -5.51 6.58
C GLU A 38 -10.39 -4.94 6.88
N GLN A 39 -10.03 -3.79 6.28
CA GLN A 39 -8.78 -3.10 6.59
C GLN A 39 -8.69 -2.74 8.08
N LYS A 40 -9.78 -2.21 8.66
CA LYS A 40 -9.87 -1.89 10.09
C LYS A 40 -9.63 -3.12 10.95
N LYS A 41 -10.24 -4.27 10.61
CA LYS A 41 -10.04 -5.53 11.34
C LYS A 41 -8.59 -6.00 11.30
N VAL A 42 -7.94 -5.93 10.14
CA VAL A 42 -6.53 -6.31 9.99
C VAL A 42 -5.62 -5.40 10.81
N ILE A 43 -5.83 -4.08 10.74
CA ILE A 43 -5.04 -3.13 11.54
C ILE A 43 -5.27 -3.34 13.05
N ASP A 44 -6.51 -3.54 13.49
CA ASP A 44 -6.84 -3.82 14.90
C ASP A 44 -6.17 -5.12 15.38
N LYS A 45 -6.14 -6.15 14.54
CA LYS A 45 -5.41 -7.39 14.80
C LYS A 45 -3.91 -7.12 14.98
N ARG A 46 -3.30 -6.30 14.11
CA ARG A 46 -1.88 -5.93 14.23
C ARG A 46 -1.56 -5.08 15.45
N VAL A 47 -2.40 -4.11 15.81
CA VAL A 47 -2.28 -3.36 17.07
C VAL A 47 -2.30 -4.32 18.27
N LYS A 48 -3.25 -5.27 18.29
CA LYS A 48 -3.34 -6.25 19.37
C LYS A 48 -2.10 -7.15 19.45
N THR A 49 -1.61 -7.64 18.31
CA THR A 49 -0.39 -8.47 18.23
C THR A 49 0.84 -7.74 18.73
N LEU A 50 1.04 -6.48 18.33
CA LEU A 50 2.21 -5.70 18.74
C LEU A 50 2.14 -5.32 20.24
N THR A 51 0.93 -5.09 20.77
CA THR A 51 0.69 -4.82 22.20
C THR A 51 0.89 -6.07 23.07
N HIS A 52 0.41 -7.23 22.61
CA HIS A 52 0.48 -8.51 23.33
C HIS A 52 1.44 -9.46 22.62
N TRP A 53 2.72 -9.10 22.66
CA TRP A 53 3.77 -9.81 21.93
C TRP A 53 3.95 -11.24 22.43
N SER A 54 3.81 -12.22 21.54
CA SER A 54 4.02 -13.64 21.81
C SER A 54 5.20 -14.20 21.01
N ASP A 55 5.61 -15.43 21.30
CA ASP A 55 6.65 -16.12 20.54
C ASP A 55 6.22 -16.35 19.08
N GLU A 56 4.94 -16.63 18.83
CA GLU A 56 4.41 -16.75 17.46
C GLU A 56 4.48 -15.42 16.71
N ALA A 57 4.26 -14.29 17.40
CA ALA A 57 4.40 -12.96 16.82
C ALA A 57 5.87 -12.64 16.48
N GLU A 58 6.82 -13.06 17.34
CA GLU A 58 8.25 -12.96 17.07
C GLU A 58 8.66 -13.78 15.84
N ASP A 59 8.18 -15.01 15.72
CA ASP A 59 8.47 -15.90 14.59
C ASP A 59 7.88 -15.36 13.27
N GLU A 60 6.64 -14.87 13.31
CA GLU A 60 6.04 -14.19 12.17
C GLU A 60 6.82 -12.94 11.78
N PHE A 61 7.19 -12.09 12.75
CA PHE A 61 7.95 -10.87 12.49
C PHE A 61 9.30 -11.19 11.84
N ARG A 62 10.02 -12.20 12.33
CA ARG A 62 11.29 -12.64 11.75
C ARG A 62 11.13 -13.17 10.34
N ARG A 63 10.05 -13.90 10.06
CA ARG A 63 9.75 -14.41 8.72
C ARG A 63 9.46 -13.27 7.74
N ILE A 64 8.74 -12.24 8.18
CA ILE A 64 8.33 -11.11 7.33
C ILE A 64 9.51 -10.14 7.09
N PHE A 65 10.23 -9.76 8.15
CA PHE A 65 11.26 -8.71 8.09
C PHE A 65 12.69 -9.26 8.02
N GLY A 66 12.90 -10.58 8.17
CA GLY A 66 14.23 -11.20 8.15
C GLY A 66 15.13 -10.88 9.34
N VAL A 67 14.60 -10.23 10.37
CA VAL A 67 15.34 -9.78 11.55
C VAL A 67 14.56 -9.97 12.86
N PRO A 68 15.27 -10.12 14.00
CA PRO A 68 14.65 -10.06 15.32
C PRO A 68 13.85 -8.77 15.54
N SER A 69 12.74 -8.85 16.27
CA SER A 69 11.92 -7.68 16.58
C SER A 69 12.66 -6.66 17.47
N GLU A 70 13.54 -7.15 18.34
CA GLU A 70 14.40 -6.33 19.21
C GLU A 70 15.69 -5.85 18.54
N LYS A 71 15.88 -6.11 17.24
CA LYS A 71 17.02 -5.55 16.50
C LYS A 71 16.93 -4.03 16.51
N ILE A 72 17.96 -3.36 17.01
CA ILE A 72 18.06 -1.90 16.95
C ILE A 72 18.35 -1.47 15.51
N ILE A 73 17.49 -0.62 14.97
CA ILE A 73 17.58 -0.07 13.62
C ILE A 73 17.52 1.45 13.67
N THR A 74 18.01 2.10 12.62
CA THR A 74 17.86 3.53 12.43
C THR A 74 17.04 3.77 11.18
N ILE A 75 15.91 4.45 11.33
CA ILE A 75 15.04 4.86 10.22
C ILE A 75 15.26 6.34 9.91
N LYS A 76 15.03 6.72 8.65
CA LYS A 76 15.08 8.10 8.19
C LYS A 76 13.70 8.51 7.66
N PHE A 77 13.30 9.74 7.96
CA PHE A 77 12.10 10.34 7.38
C PHE A 77 12.28 11.86 7.33
N LYS A 78 11.41 12.56 6.61
CA LYS A 78 11.43 14.02 6.55
C LYS A 78 10.39 14.58 7.52
N LEU A 79 10.78 15.56 8.32
CA LEU A 79 9.88 16.32 9.17
C LEU A 79 10.14 17.80 8.93
N ASN A 80 9.12 18.55 8.52
CA ASN A 80 9.23 19.97 8.16
C ASN A 80 10.34 20.27 7.13
N GLY A 81 10.54 19.35 6.17
CA GLY A 81 11.58 19.47 5.14
C GLY A 81 12.98 19.01 5.57
N GLU A 82 13.20 18.71 6.85
CA GLU A 82 14.48 18.27 7.39
C GLU A 82 14.53 16.76 7.56
N VAL A 83 15.67 16.14 7.24
CA VAL A 83 15.89 14.71 7.45
C VAL A 83 16.06 14.44 8.93
N THR A 84 15.10 13.72 9.50
CA THR A 84 15.12 13.22 10.87
C THR A 84 15.58 11.77 10.87
N LYS A 85 16.29 11.37 11.93
CA LYS A 85 16.71 9.99 12.19
C LYS A 85 16.21 9.55 13.55
N GLU A 86 15.69 8.34 13.62
CA GLU A 86 15.30 7.72 14.88
C GLU A 86 15.92 6.33 15.00
N THR A 87 16.47 6.04 16.17
CA THR A 87 17.06 4.73 16.49
C THR A 87 16.20 4.05 17.56
N LYS A 88 15.65 2.88 17.25
CA LYS A 88 14.80 2.08 18.15
C LYS A 88 14.75 0.62 17.70
N SER A 89 14.07 -0.25 18.44
CA SER A 89 13.86 -1.63 18.00
C SER A 89 12.98 -1.69 16.75
N ALA A 90 13.19 -2.69 15.90
CA ALA A 90 12.39 -2.93 14.70
C ALA A 90 10.89 -3.04 15.04
N ARG A 91 10.56 -3.70 16.16
CA ARG A 91 9.19 -3.77 16.69
C ARG A 91 8.61 -2.41 16.99
N ALA A 92 9.37 -1.53 17.66
CA ALA A 92 8.89 -0.19 18.01
C ALA A 92 8.61 0.66 16.77
N VAL A 93 9.43 0.52 15.71
CA VAL A 93 9.17 1.18 14.42
C VAL A 93 7.82 0.75 13.84
N ILE A 94 7.53 -0.56 13.83
CA ILE A 94 6.28 -1.10 13.28
C ILE A 94 5.08 -0.78 14.20
N GLN A 95 5.22 -0.88 15.51
CA GLN A 95 4.18 -0.51 16.48
C GLN A 95 3.70 0.92 16.27
N GLU A 96 4.63 1.89 16.31
CA GLU A 96 4.27 3.30 16.16
C GLU A 96 3.66 3.59 14.77
N ALA A 97 4.12 2.90 13.73
CA ALA A 97 3.55 2.99 12.40
C ALA A 97 2.10 2.49 12.37
N VAL A 98 1.86 1.28 12.87
CA VAL A 98 0.54 0.66 12.93
C VAL A 98 -0.43 1.50 13.77
N ASP A 99 0.03 2.09 14.87
CA ASP A 99 -0.79 2.99 15.70
C ASP A 99 -1.23 4.24 14.93
N ARG A 100 -0.32 4.87 14.18
CA ARG A 100 -0.70 6.01 13.33
C ARG A 100 -1.60 5.61 12.16
N MET A 101 -1.33 4.46 11.53
CA MET A 101 -2.17 3.92 10.47
C MET A 101 -3.59 3.60 10.98
N LYS A 102 -3.72 3.03 12.19
CA LYS A 102 -5.01 2.84 12.85
C LYS A 102 -5.74 4.16 13.02
N PHE A 103 -5.05 5.17 13.55
CA PHE A 103 -5.63 6.48 13.76
C PHE A 103 -6.11 7.13 12.46
N ILE A 104 -5.40 6.95 11.35
CA ILE A 104 -5.85 7.39 10.02
C ILE A 104 -7.07 6.56 9.57
N CYS A 105 -6.96 5.23 9.59
CA CYS A 105 -7.97 4.30 9.09
C CYS A 105 -9.33 4.49 9.80
N ASP A 106 -9.32 4.72 11.12
CA ASP A 106 -10.51 4.98 11.93
C ASP A 106 -11.26 6.24 11.50
N LYS A 107 -10.57 7.19 10.84
CA LYS A 107 -11.15 8.44 10.33
C LYS A 107 -11.59 8.35 8.86
N LEU A 108 -11.29 7.27 8.16
CA LEU A 108 -11.72 7.09 6.77
C LEU A 108 -13.17 6.63 6.68
N SER A 109 -13.82 6.98 5.58
CA SER A 109 -15.16 6.54 5.21
C SER A 109 -15.29 6.33 3.70
N ALA A 110 -16.06 5.33 3.30
CA ALA A 110 -16.45 5.08 1.91
C ALA A 110 -17.84 5.68 1.56
N ASP A 111 -18.58 6.12 2.56
CA ASP A 111 -20.00 6.49 2.48
C ASP A 111 -20.32 7.88 3.02
N LYS A 112 -19.30 8.68 3.37
CA LYS A 112 -19.50 10.07 3.79
C LYS A 112 -20.06 10.89 2.62
N GLY A 113 -21.33 11.26 2.75
CA GLY A 113 -22.02 12.13 1.83
C GLY A 113 -22.27 11.52 0.44
N GLU A 114 -22.72 12.37 -0.47
CA GLU A 114 -22.85 12.01 -1.88
C GLU A 114 -21.47 11.95 -2.54
N CYS A 115 -21.33 11.11 -3.58
CA CYS A 115 -20.11 11.16 -4.35
C CYS A 115 -20.08 12.46 -5.12
N LYS A 116 -18.88 13.00 -5.31
CA LYS A 116 -18.64 14.23 -6.05
C LYS A 116 -17.58 14.01 -7.10
N GLU A 117 -17.68 14.78 -8.18
CA GLU A 117 -16.62 14.81 -9.18
C GLU A 117 -15.37 15.50 -8.62
N VAL A 118 -14.21 14.96 -8.96
CA VAL A 118 -12.90 15.55 -8.67
C VAL A 118 -12.04 15.46 -9.93
N THR A 119 -11.25 16.51 -10.17
CA THR A 119 -10.32 16.58 -11.31
C THR A 119 -8.88 16.57 -10.80
N PHE A 120 -8.04 15.75 -11.43
CA PHE A 120 -6.62 15.62 -11.09
C PHE A 120 -5.84 15.02 -12.28
N ILE A 121 -4.51 15.10 -12.21
CA ILE A 121 -3.61 14.41 -13.13
C ILE A 121 -3.45 12.96 -12.66
N ASP A 122 -3.83 12.03 -13.52
CA ASP A 122 -3.68 10.58 -13.31
C ASP A 122 -2.71 9.99 -14.33
N LYS A 123 -2.09 8.87 -13.96
CA LYS A 123 -1.07 8.19 -14.76
C LYS A 123 -1.67 6.96 -15.43
N TYR A 124 -1.58 6.89 -16.76
CA TYR A 124 -2.16 5.84 -17.60
C TYR A 124 -1.08 5.05 -18.34
N LEU A 125 -1.40 3.82 -18.73
CA LEU A 125 -0.62 3.02 -19.67
C LEU A 125 -1.15 3.19 -21.09
N ASP A 126 -0.26 3.33 -22.07
CA ASP A 126 -0.61 3.22 -23.49
C ASP A 126 -0.53 1.75 -23.98
N SER A 127 -0.85 1.51 -25.25
CA SER A 127 -0.82 0.17 -25.84
C SER A 127 0.59 -0.45 -25.95
N ASN A 128 1.64 0.32 -25.66
CA ASN A 128 3.04 -0.09 -25.68
C ASN A 128 3.62 -0.15 -24.26
N ASP A 129 2.78 -0.16 -23.23
CA ASP A 129 3.15 -0.14 -21.81
C ASP A 129 3.98 1.09 -21.40
N ASN A 130 3.87 2.21 -22.13
CA ASN A 130 4.44 3.47 -21.70
C ASN A 130 3.48 4.23 -20.81
N TYR A 131 4.02 4.78 -19.73
CA TYR A 131 3.26 5.65 -18.86
C TYR A 131 3.15 7.07 -19.42
N TYR A 132 1.98 7.68 -19.27
CA TYR A 132 1.75 9.09 -19.55
C TYR A 132 0.74 9.69 -18.58
N ASP A 133 0.84 11.01 -18.38
CA ASP A 133 -0.03 11.77 -17.50
C ASP A 133 -1.20 12.38 -18.27
N LYS A 134 -2.37 12.42 -17.63
CA LYS A 134 -3.59 13.00 -18.22
C LYS A 134 -4.49 13.60 -17.14
N ASP A 135 -5.07 14.77 -17.43
CA ASP A 135 -6.17 15.33 -16.64
C ASP A 135 -7.43 14.47 -16.78
N VAL A 136 -7.96 14.01 -15.65
CA VAL A 136 -9.18 13.21 -15.60
C VAL A 136 -10.16 13.74 -14.57
N THR A 137 -11.46 13.56 -14.84
CA THR A 137 -12.54 13.77 -13.89
C THR A 137 -13.09 12.43 -13.44
N LYS A 138 -13.09 12.17 -12.14
CA LYS A 138 -13.53 10.91 -11.51
C LYS A 138 -14.51 11.16 -10.37
N TRP A 139 -15.27 10.14 -10.01
CA TRP A 139 -16.15 10.18 -8.84
C TRP A 139 -15.37 9.84 -7.56
N LYS A 140 -15.39 10.75 -6.59
CA LYS A 140 -14.92 10.53 -5.22
C LYS A 140 -16.08 10.22 -4.29
N CYS A 141 -16.01 9.10 -3.59
CA CYS A 141 -16.99 8.65 -2.60
C CYS A 141 -16.30 8.50 -1.23
N GLY A 142 -16.65 9.38 -0.28
CA GLY A 142 -15.89 9.50 0.97
C GLY A 142 -14.41 9.82 0.68
N ASN A 143 -13.50 8.96 1.14
CA ASN A 143 -12.06 9.08 0.92
C ASN A 143 -11.55 8.41 -0.37
N PHE A 144 -12.40 7.74 -1.15
CA PHE A 144 -11.94 6.91 -2.27
C PHE A 144 -12.35 7.49 -3.63
N VAL A 145 -11.41 7.53 -4.56
CA VAL A 145 -11.66 7.96 -5.95
C VAL A 145 -11.75 6.72 -6.83
N ASN A 146 -12.85 6.64 -7.59
CA ASN A 146 -13.10 5.56 -8.52
C ASN A 146 -12.31 5.77 -9.81
N SER A 147 -11.14 5.15 -9.90
CA SER A 147 -10.32 5.03 -11.11
C SER A 147 -10.30 3.58 -11.62
N THR A 148 -11.38 2.81 -11.41
CA THR A 148 -11.42 1.39 -11.84
C THR A 148 -11.48 1.21 -13.35
N ASP A 149 -11.40 2.28 -14.14
CA ASP A 149 -11.17 2.21 -15.59
C ASP A 149 -9.67 2.26 -15.95
N ASN A 150 -8.79 2.47 -14.97
CA ASN A 150 -7.34 2.59 -15.17
C ASN A 150 -6.62 1.35 -14.63
N ASP A 151 -6.01 0.57 -15.52
CA ASP A 151 -5.28 -0.67 -15.22
C ASP A 151 -3.78 -0.48 -14.99
N ALA A 152 -3.31 0.76 -14.89
CA ALA A 152 -1.93 1.10 -14.57
C ALA A 152 -1.53 0.68 -13.14
N TYR A 153 -2.46 0.74 -12.18
CA TYR A 153 -2.16 0.56 -10.76
C TYR A 153 -3.26 -0.16 -9.98
N THR A 154 -2.91 -0.57 -8.76
CA THR A 154 -3.84 -1.11 -7.77
C THR A 154 -4.52 0.02 -7.02
N ALA A 155 -3.75 0.78 -6.25
CA ALA A 155 -4.20 1.95 -5.55
C ALA A 155 -3.10 3.01 -5.61
N ASN A 156 -3.41 4.23 -5.19
CA ASN A 156 -2.43 5.28 -5.05
C ASN A 156 -2.91 6.36 -4.08
N VAL A 157 -2.01 6.87 -3.25
CA VAL A 157 -2.21 8.08 -2.42
C VAL A 157 -1.19 9.16 -2.75
N THR A 158 -1.56 10.43 -2.58
CA THR A 158 -0.60 11.54 -2.59
C THR A 158 0.01 11.68 -1.18
N PRO A 159 1.32 11.39 -0.98
CA PRO A 159 1.88 11.23 0.35
C PRO A 159 1.76 12.45 1.28
N ASP A 160 1.88 13.66 0.73
CA ASP A 160 2.05 14.91 1.46
C ASP A 160 0.76 15.74 1.60
N HIS A 161 -0.36 15.30 1.01
CA HIS A 161 -1.62 16.05 1.05
C HIS A 161 -2.25 16.19 2.46
N ILE A 162 -1.69 15.48 3.44
CA ILE A 162 -2.12 15.51 4.85
C ILE A 162 -1.31 16.49 5.71
N ILE A 163 -0.24 17.11 5.19
CA ILE A 163 0.61 18.00 5.97
C ILE A 163 -0.22 19.17 6.52
N GLY A 164 -0.19 19.35 7.84
CA GLY A 164 -0.90 20.44 8.53
C GLY A 164 -2.40 20.23 8.66
N VAL A 165 -2.93 19.09 8.21
CA VAL A 165 -4.35 18.75 8.33
C VAL A 165 -4.63 18.25 9.74
N SER A 166 -5.64 18.82 10.41
CA SER A 166 -6.10 18.25 11.68
C SER A 166 -6.70 16.85 11.44
N PRO A 167 -6.41 15.85 12.28
CA PRO A 167 -6.92 14.49 12.08
C PRO A 167 -8.44 14.35 11.91
N ASP A 168 -9.23 15.22 12.53
CA ASP A 168 -10.70 15.21 12.38
C ASP A 168 -11.16 15.63 10.97
N LYS A 169 -10.25 16.15 10.14
CA LYS A 169 -10.47 16.49 8.74
C LYS A 169 -9.98 15.40 7.77
N TYR A 170 -9.37 14.33 8.25
CA TYR A 170 -8.91 13.24 7.38
C TYR A 170 -10.01 12.64 6.52
N VAL A 171 -11.22 12.53 7.06
CA VAL A 171 -12.39 12.04 6.33
C VAL A 171 -12.73 12.90 5.09
N ASP A 172 -12.28 14.15 5.04
CA ASP A 172 -12.48 15.06 3.91
C ASP A 172 -11.25 15.15 2.99
N VAL A 173 -10.05 15.11 3.58
CA VAL A 173 -8.79 15.40 2.88
C VAL A 173 -8.11 14.15 2.33
N VAL A 174 -8.02 13.08 3.13
CA VAL A 174 -7.34 11.86 2.68
C VAL A 174 -8.06 11.33 1.45
N THR A 175 -7.30 11.01 0.42
CA THR A 175 -7.81 10.64 -0.90
C THR A 175 -6.99 9.49 -1.43
N ILE A 176 -7.59 8.31 -1.51
CA ILE A 176 -6.98 7.10 -2.04
C ILE A 176 -7.64 6.81 -3.39
N ARG A 177 -6.84 6.77 -4.44
CA ARG A 177 -7.28 6.39 -5.79
C ARG A 177 -7.28 4.89 -5.90
N ILE A 178 -8.34 4.33 -6.47
CA ILE A 178 -8.53 2.88 -6.61
C ILE A 178 -8.55 2.56 -8.09
N GLY A 179 -7.51 1.89 -8.55
CA GLY A 179 -7.34 1.46 -9.93
C GLY A 179 -8.04 0.13 -10.21
N GLN A 180 -8.05 -0.26 -11.48
CA GLN A 180 -8.69 -1.48 -11.95
C GLN A 180 -8.07 -2.75 -11.34
N ARG A 181 -6.74 -2.77 -11.11
CA ARG A 181 -6.06 -3.94 -10.53
C ARG A 181 -6.54 -4.25 -9.12
N PHE A 182 -7.08 -3.27 -8.38
CA PHE A 182 -7.67 -3.48 -7.06
C PHE A 182 -8.90 -4.37 -7.09
N VAL A 183 -9.75 -4.20 -8.10
CA VAL A 183 -11.05 -4.88 -8.18
C VAL A 183 -10.89 -6.40 -8.15
N CYS A 184 -9.83 -6.89 -8.79
CA CYS A 184 -9.55 -8.30 -9.00
C CYS A 184 -8.83 -8.99 -7.84
N LYS A 185 -8.34 -8.22 -6.86
CA LYS A 185 -7.61 -8.78 -5.72
C LYS A 185 -8.52 -9.54 -4.78
N PRO A 186 -8.01 -10.59 -4.09
CA PRO A 186 -8.72 -11.15 -2.94
C PRO A 186 -8.94 -10.08 -1.88
N MET A 187 -9.90 -10.27 -0.98
CA MET A 187 -10.17 -9.28 0.07
C MET A 187 -8.99 -9.15 1.05
N THR A 188 -8.49 -10.29 1.54
CA THR A 188 -7.38 -10.43 2.49
C THR A 188 -6.32 -11.40 1.97
N GLY A 189 -5.24 -11.61 2.72
CA GLY A 189 -4.09 -12.44 2.31
C GLY A 189 -3.07 -11.68 1.46
N LYS A 190 -2.23 -12.45 0.75
CA LYS A 190 -1.15 -11.93 -0.09
C LYS A 190 -1.69 -11.06 -1.23
N ASP A 191 -1.08 -9.90 -1.45
CA ASP A 191 -1.38 -9.00 -2.58
C ASP A 191 -2.89 -8.69 -2.71
N SER A 192 -3.53 -8.44 -1.57
CA SER A 192 -4.99 -8.32 -1.41
C SER A 192 -5.47 -6.87 -1.41
N LYS A 193 -6.79 -6.68 -1.52
CA LYS A 193 -7.42 -5.36 -1.37
C LYS A 193 -6.99 -4.70 -0.06
N VAL A 194 -7.03 -5.45 1.05
CA VAL A 194 -6.67 -4.93 2.37
C VAL A 194 -5.17 -4.65 2.49
N SER A 195 -4.29 -5.55 2.04
CA SER A 195 -2.84 -5.31 2.11
C SER A 195 -2.45 -4.09 1.28
N SER A 196 -3.02 -3.94 0.08
CA SER A 196 -2.80 -2.77 -0.77
C SER A 196 -3.33 -1.47 -0.15
N LEU A 197 -4.48 -1.47 0.53
CA LEU A 197 -4.90 -0.26 1.26
C LEU A 197 -3.96 0.07 2.42
N CYS A 198 -3.43 -0.93 3.12
CA CYS A 198 -2.44 -0.72 4.17
C CYS A 198 -1.11 -0.19 3.59
N HIS A 199 -0.68 -0.71 2.44
CA HIS A 199 0.45 -0.21 1.67
C HIS A 199 0.30 1.30 1.42
N GLU A 200 -0.83 1.75 0.87
CA GLU A 200 -1.05 3.18 0.61
C GLU A 200 -0.95 4.04 1.88
N LEU A 201 -1.50 3.57 3.00
CA LEU A 201 -1.41 4.31 4.26
C LEU A 201 0.04 4.46 4.77
N THR A 202 0.95 3.58 4.37
CA THR A 202 2.36 3.68 4.78
C THR A 202 3.09 4.83 4.07
N HIS A 203 2.70 5.16 2.84
CA HIS A 203 3.31 6.25 2.08
C HIS A 203 3.09 7.63 2.70
N LEU A 204 1.93 7.82 3.36
CA LEU A 204 1.57 9.10 3.97
C LEU A 204 2.72 9.64 4.83
N VAL A 205 3.11 10.90 4.59
CA VAL A 205 4.27 11.51 5.24
C VAL A 205 4.04 11.71 6.74
N ARG A 206 5.11 11.66 7.52
CA ARG A 206 5.03 12.00 8.94
C ARG A 206 4.97 13.51 9.14
N TYR A 207 4.12 13.98 10.04
CA TYR A 207 4.02 15.40 10.37
C TYR A 207 3.57 15.64 11.83
N GLY A 208 3.54 16.91 12.23
CA GLY A 208 3.20 17.33 13.59
C GLY A 208 4.36 17.17 14.57
N PRO A 209 4.12 17.42 15.87
CA PRO A 209 5.16 17.32 16.89
C PRO A 209 5.82 15.94 16.87
N LYS A 210 7.13 15.90 16.61
CA LYS A 210 7.93 14.67 16.51
C LYS A 210 7.38 13.62 15.53
N GLY A 211 6.65 14.04 14.48
CA GLY A 211 6.12 13.11 13.48
C GLY A 211 5.01 12.18 14.00
N MET A 212 4.25 12.63 15.01
CA MET A 212 3.20 11.82 15.64
C MET A 212 1.99 11.51 14.75
N TYR A 213 1.83 12.20 13.62
CA TYR A 213 0.75 11.96 12.66
C TYR A 213 1.30 11.51 11.31
N GLY A 214 0.43 10.93 10.48
CA GLY A 214 0.77 10.43 9.15
C GLY A 214 1.09 8.94 9.13
N GLY A 215 1.65 8.44 8.04
CA GLY A 215 1.99 7.03 7.88
C GLY A 215 3.39 6.70 8.37
N MET A 216 4.14 6.01 7.51
CA MET A 216 5.56 5.71 7.71
C MET A 216 6.47 6.64 6.93
N GLN A 217 5.95 7.27 5.86
CA GLN A 217 6.74 7.86 4.79
C GLN A 217 7.59 6.80 4.07
N SER A 218 6.98 5.64 3.80
CA SER A 218 7.60 4.60 3.00
C SER A 218 7.61 4.98 1.52
N GLU A 219 8.52 4.36 0.79
CA GLU A 219 8.69 4.54 -0.65
C GLU A 219 8.44 3.20 -1.37
N ASP A 220 8.03 3.28 -2.63
CA ASP A 220 8.06 2.13 -3.54
C ASP A 220 9.49 1.92 -4.04
N MET A 221 10.25 1.11 -3.31
CA MET A 221 11.67 0.92 -3.62
C MET A 221 11.89 -0.11 -4.72
N PRO A 222 12.85 0.14 -5.64
CA PRO A 222 13.84 1.20 -5.61
C PRO A 222 13.32 2.55 -6.16
N VAL A 223 13.71 3.67 -5.54
CA VAL A 223 13.22 5.02 -5.90
C VAL A 223 13.93 5.66 -7.09
N ASP A 224 15.11 5.15 -7.48
CA ASP A 224 15.93 5.68 -8.57
C ASP A 224 15.48 5.20 -9.95
N LYS A 225 14.54 4.24 -9.99
CA LYS A 225 13.96 3.72 -11.21
C LYS A 225 12.54 3.23 -10.94
N GLU A 226 11.62 3.66 -11.78
CA GLU A 226 10.30 3.04 -11.78
C GLU A 226 10.41 1.64 -12.39
N LEU A 227 10.02 0.63 -11.62
CA LEU A 227 10.01 -0.75 -12.10
C LEU A 227 8.75 -1.01 -12.94
N GLN A 228 8.88 -1.87 -13.95
CA GLN A 228 7.84 -2.02 -14.97
C GLN A 228 6.58 -2.73 -14.46
N ASN A 229 6.71 -3.53 -13.40
CA ASN A 229 5.59 -4.28 -12.85
C ASN A 229 5.80 -4.65 -11.37
N ALA A 230 4.69 -4.98 -10.68
CA ALA A 230 4.67 -5.33 -9.26
C ALA A 230 5.60 -6.49 -8.88
N LYS A 231 5.86 -7.44 -9.80
CA LYS A 231 6.75 -8.58 -9.54
C LYS A 231 8.20 -8.14 -9.36
N GLU A 232 8.63 -7.09 -10.04
CA GLU A 232 9.98 -6.57 -9.87
C GLU A 232 10.16 -5.89 -8.50
N TYR A 233 9.13 -5.20 -8.01
CA TYR A 233 9.11 -4.65 -6.65
C TYR A 233 9.17 -5.76 -5.58
N ASP A 234 8.44 -6.86 -5.77
CA ASP A 234 8.52 -8.03 -4.90
C ASP A 234 9.93 -8.64 -4.84
N ILE A 235 10.57 -8.78 -6.01
CA ILE A 235 11.95 -9.27 -6.10
C ILE A 235 12.91 -8.32 -5.37
N PHE A 236 12.67 -7.01 -5.44
CA PHE A 236 13.46 -6.03 -4.71
C PHE A 236 13.25 -6.16 -3.20
N ALA A 237 12.01 -6.27 -2.74
CA ALA A 237 11.66 -6.48 -1.34
C ALA A 237 12.32 -7.75 -0.76
N ASP A 238 12.34 -8.84 -1.53
CA ASP A 238 13.03 -10.10 -1.15
C ASP A 238 14.55 -9.90 -1.02
N LYS A 239 15.16 -9.10 -1.90
CA LYS A 239 16.60 -8.79 -1.84
C LYS A 239 16.94 -8.03 -0.56
N LEU A 240 16.11 -7.07 -0.14
CA LEU A 240 16.35 -6.33 1.10
C LEU A 240 16.36 -7.25 2.32
N ILE A 241 15.39 -8.18 2.39
CA ILE A 241 15.33 -9.20 3.45
C ILE A 241 16.57 -10.10 3.42
N LYS A 242 16.91 -10.66 2.24
CA LYS A 242 18.06 -11.57 2.07
C LYS A 242 19.37 -10.91 2.47
N ASN A 243 19.55 -9.65 2.13
CA ASN A 243 20.75 -8.88 2.43
C ASN A 243 20.76 -8.30 3.85
N LYS A 244 19.67 -8.49 4.62
CA LYS A 244 19.45 -7.87 5.94
C LYS A 244 19.61 -6.35 5.88
N ASP A 245 19.16 -5.74 4.79
CA ASP A 245 19.18 -4.30 4.57
C ASP A 245 17.99 -3.65 5.28
N MET A 246 18.27 -2.73 6.20
CA MET A 246 17.25 -2.12 7.05
C MET A 246 16.42 -1.05 6.34
N THR A 247 16.78 -0.69 5.09
CA THR A 247 15.89 0.07 4.20
C THR A 247 14.57 -0.65 3.93
N LEU A 248 14.46 -1.95 4.25
CA LEU A 248 13.18 -2.67 4.22
C LEU A 248 12.10 -2.04 5.13
N PHE A 249 12.49 -1.29 6.17
CA PHE A 249 11.55 -0.56 7.04
C PHE A 249 11.13 0.79 6.46
N GLU A 250 11.69 1.17 5.32
CA GLU A 250 11.36 2.36 4.52
C GLU A 250 10.68 1.94 3.18
N ASN A 251 10.56 0.64 2.88
CA ASN A 251 9.96 0.13 1.64
C ASN A 251 8.52 -0.34 1.85
N ALA A 252 7.56 0.25 1.11
CA ALA A 252 6.14 -0.03 1.25
C ALA A 252 5.80 -1.50 0.97
N TYR A 253 6.42 -2.12 -0.03
CA TYR A 253 6.24 -3.54 -0.35
C TYR A 253 6.70 -4.51 0.76
N ASN A 254 7.76 -4.16 1.50
CA ASN A 254 8.18 -4.98 2.65
C ASN A 254 7.21 -4.83 3.84
N ILE A 255 6.71 -3.62 4.05
CA ILE A 255 5.75 -3.32 5.12
C ILE A 255 4.38 -3.92 4.82
N GLU A 256 3.94 -3.92 3.56
CA GLU A 256 2.67 -4.49 3.10
C GLU A 256 2.52 -5.95 3.53
N ARG A 257 3.60 -6.74 3.44
CA ARG A 257 3.64 -8.15 3.86
C ARG A 257 3.23 -8.35 5.32
N TYR A 258 3.41 -7.34 6.15
CA TYR A 258 2.93 -7.37 7.52
C TYR A 258 1.40 -7.31 7.60
N PHE A 259 0.68 -6.85 6.60
CA PHE A 259 -0.78 -6.79 6.58
C PHE A 259 -1.44 -7.91 5.76
N GLU A 260 -0.66 -8.80 5.16
CA GLU A 260 -1.13 -9.97 4.40
C GLU A 260 -1.59 -11.10 5.34
N ILE A 261 -2.64 -10.82 6.10
CA ILE A 261 -3.28 -11.78 7.01
C ILE A 261 -4.39 -12.52 6.24
N ASP A 262 -4.43 -13.85 6.34
CA ASP A 262 -5.55 -14.67 5.88
C ASP A 262 -6.74 -14.66 6.85
#